data_AF-A0A2W4TYI0-F1
#
_entry.id   AF-A0A2W4TYI0-F1
#
_cell.length_a   1.000
_cell.length_b   1.000
_cell.length_c   1.000
_cell.angle_alpha   90.00
_cell.angle_beta   90.00
_cell.angle_gamma   90.00
#
_symmetry.space_group_name_H-M   'P 1'
#
loop_
_entity.id
_entity.type
_entity.pdbx_description
1 polymer ?
#
loop_
_entity_poly.entity_id
_entity_poly.type
_entity_poly.pdbx_seq_one_letter_code
_entity_poly.pdbx_strand_id
1 'polypeptide(L)'
;MRAWALARLGHDFADIGLVRRALTHNSMGQGANSYQRLEFLGDRVLGCAIAAWLYGAHDEAEGKLTARLHALVEGPANAEVARALGVPDMLIMEPSARAKGLHQGDNVLGDVAEALVAALFIDGGWALADAFVRREWARLLEAGPRLLADPKSRLQEWALKRRRGMPIYAVVDRTGPDHAPRFTIEVQVRGELPARGAGANKQEAEKAAAEALLLKVPK
;
A
#
# COMPACT_ATOMS: atom_id res chain seq x y z
N MET A 1 -14.92 -20.33 1.29
CA MET A 1 -14.80 -19.19 0.36
C MET A 1 -16.09 -18.38 0.25
N ARG A 2 -17.23 -18.96 -0.18
CA ARG A 2 -18.50 -18.20 -0.31
C ARG A 2 -18.94 -17.50 0.99
N ALA A 3 -18.95 -18.22 2.11
CA ALA A 3 -19.26 -17.64 3.42
C ALA A 3 -18.30 -16.50 3.82
N TRP A 4 -17.00 -16.64 3.49
CA TRP A 4 -16.01 -15.58 3.72
C TRP A 4 -16.28 -14.36 2.84
N ALA A 5 -16.59 -14.56 1.55
CA ALA A 5 -16.91 -13.48 0.62
C ALA A 5 -18.15 -12.69 1.09
N LEU A 6 -19.20 -13.40 1.49
CA LEU A 6 -20.39 -12.76 2.04
C LEU A 6 -20.07 -11.97 3.32
N ALA A 7 -19.30 -12.55 4.23
CA ALA A 7 -19.00 -11.93 5.53
C ALA A 7 -17.99 -10.78 5.45
N ARG A 8 -17.00 -10.84 4.56
CA ARG A 8 -15.88 -9.88 4.48
C ARG A 8 -16.02 -8.91 3.32
N LEU A 9 -16.53 -9.36 2.18
CA LEU A 9 -16.76 -8.49 1.03
C LEU A 9 -18.18 -7.90 1.06
N GLY A 10 -19.12 -8.55 1.73
CA GLY A 10 -20.51 -8.09 1.82
C GLY A 10 -21.32 -8.38 0.57
N HIS A 11 -20.88 -9.37 -0.24
CA HIS A 11 -21.51 -9.70 -1.52
C HIS A 11 -21.66 -11.20 -1.71
N ASP A 12 -22.84 -11.62 -2.19
CA ASP A 12 -23.08 -13.02 -2.59
C ASP A 12 -22.80 -13.19 -4.08
N PHE A 13 -21.59 -13.62 -4.41
CA PHE A 13 -21.09 -13.67 -5.78
C PHE A 13 -21.87 -14.64 -6.66
N ALA A 14 -22.29 -14.19 -7.84
CA ALA A 14 -22.82 -15.06 -8.89
C ALA A 14 -21.75 -16.02 -9.41
N ASP A 15 -20.54 -15.52 -9.69
CA ASP A 15 -19.35 -16.33 -9.98
C ASP A 15 -18.35 -16.30 -8.81
N ILE A 16 -18.45 -17.27 -7.90
CA ILE A 16 -17.47 -17.42 -6.81
C ILE A 16 -16.05 -17.72 -7.32
N GLY A 17 -15.92 -18.14 -8.57
CA GLY A 17 -14.64 -18.30 -9.26
C GLY A 17 -13.85 -16.99 -9.36
N LEU A 18 -14.52 -15.83 -9.36
CA LEU A 18 -13.85 -14.52 -9.30
C LEU A 18 -13.06 -14.36 -8.01
N VAL A 19 -13.68 -14.66 -6.87
CA VAL A 19 -13.02 -14.61 -5.55
C VAL A 19 -11.89 -15.62 -5.49
N ARG A 20 -12.10 -16.84 -6.01
CA ARG A 20 -11.04 -17.85 -6.06
C ARG A 20 -9.83 -17.38 -6.86
N ARG A 21 -10.06 -16.80 -8.05
CA ARG A 21 -8.99 -16.26 -8.90
C ARG A 21 -8.26 -15.10 -8.21
N ALA A 22 -9.00 -14.17 -7.59
CA ALA A 22 -8.42 -13.06 -6.84
C ALA A 22 -7.54 -13.51 -5.66
N LEU A 23 -7.86 -14.65 -5.05
CA LEU A 23 -7.07 -15.24 -3.95
C LEU A 23 -5.96 -16.19 -4.43
N THR A 24 -5.79 -16.39 -5.75
CA THR A 24 -4.81 -17.35 -6.29
C THR A 24 -3.53 -16.64 -6.74
N HIS A 25 -2.43 -16.95 -6.05
CA HIS A 25 -1.10 -16.44 -6.36
C HIS A 25 -0.53 -17.06 -7.65
N ASN A 26 0.33 -16.31 -8.35
CA ASN A 26 0.91 -16.73 -9.63
C ASN A 26 1.76 -18.02 -9.56
N SER A 27 2.18 -18.44 -8.37
CA SER A 27 2.85 -19.73 -8.15
C SER A 27 1.91 -20.93 -8.38
N MET A 28 0.60 -20.78 -8.15
CA MET A 28 -0.40 -21.85 -8.31
C MET A 28 -1.17 -21.79 -9.62
N GLY A 29 -1.04 -20.70 -10.37
CA GLY A 29 -1.73 -20.49 -11.65
C GLY A 29 -1.07 -19.36 -12.43
N GLN A 30 -0.96 -19.50 -13.75
CA GLN A 30 -0.40 -18.46 -14.61
C GLN A 30 -1.52 -17.73 -15.38
N GLY A 31 -1.32 -16.46 -15.67
CA GLY A 31 -2.21 -15.66 -16.51
C GLY A 31 -3.65 -15.57 -15.98
N ALA A 32 -4.62 -16.16 -16.68
CA ALA A 32 -6.04 -16.05 -16.35
C ALA A 32 -6.47 -16.83 -15.09
N ASN A 33 -5.58 -17.65 -14.53
CA ASN A 33 -5.87 -18.48 -13.35
C ASN A 33 -5.30 -17.91 -12.04
N SER A 34 -4.69 -16.72 -12.07
CA SER A 34 -4.20 -16.00 -10.90
C SER A 34 -4.87 -14.63 -10.75
N TYR A 35 -4.53 -13.92 -9.68
CA TYR A 35 -5.02 -12.58 -9.42
C TYR A 35 -4.57 -11.53 -10.46
N GLN A 36 -3.51 -11.78 -11.24
CA GLN A 36 -2.80 -10.74 -12.00
C GLN A 36 -3.67 -9.96 -13.00
N ARG A 37 -4.62 -10.61 -13.68
CA ARG A 37 -5.55 -9.90 -14.59
C ARG A 37 -6.62 -9.11 -13.82
N LEU A 38 -6.99 -9.59 -12.64
CA LEU A 38 -7.94 -8.92 -11.77
C LEU A 38 -7.27 -7.72 -11.09
N GLU A 39 -6.05 -7.87 -10.59
CA GLU A 39 -5.18 -6.80 -10.09
C GLU A 39 -5.11 -5.64 -11.10
N PHE A 40 -4.74 -5.92 -12.36
CA PHE A 40 -4.70 -4.90 -13.41
C PHE A 40 -5.99 -4.08 -13.55
N LEU A 41 -7.15 -4.75 -13.51
CA LEU A 41 -8.45 -4.06 -13.56
C LEU A 41 -8.74 -3.33 -12.24
N GLY A 42 -8.41 -3.99 -11.13
CA GLY A 42 -8.66 -3.57 -9.76
C GLY A 42 -7.98 -2.26 -9.42
N ASP A 43 -6.71 -2.12 -9.79
CA ASP A 43 -5.92 -0.88 -9.70
C ASP A 43 -6.69 0.32 -10.29
N ARG A 44 -7.24 0.17 -11.50
CA ARG A 44 -7.99 1.23 -12.19
C ARG A 44 -9.34 1.53 -11.54
N VAL A 45 -10.05 0.49 -11.11
CA VAL A 45 -11.35 0.64 -10.42
C VAL A 45 -11.15 1.33 -9.06
N LEU A 46 -10.18 0.86 -8.28
CA LEU A 46 -9.79 1.43 -7.00
C LEU A 46 -9.35 2.89 -7.17
N GLY A 47 -8.43 3.16 -8.11
CA GLY A 47 -7.95 4.50 -8.40
C GLY A 47 -9.07 5.46 -8.78
N CYS A 48 -10.02 5.02 -9.61
CA CYS A 48 -11.19 5.82 -9.95
C CYS A 48 -12.09 6.09 -8.74
N ALA A 49 -12.35 5.09 -7.90
CA ALA A 49 -13.21 5.23 -6.72
C ALA A 49 -12.62 6.19 -5.69
N ILE A 50 -11.32 6.07 -5.42
CA ILE A 50 -10.59 6.98 -4.53
C ILE A 50 -10.52 8.39 -5.13
N ALA A 51 -10.25 8.54 -6.43
CA ALA A 51 -10.23 9.85 -7.08
C ALA A 51 -11.60 10.55 -7.02
N ALA A 52 -12.69 9.81 -7.30
CA ALA A 52 -14.05 10.32 -7.20
C ALA A 52 -14.40 10.73 -5.75
N TRP A 53 -13.95 9.97 -4.76
CA TRP A 53 -14.12 10.35 -3.36
C TRP A 53 -13.34 11.62 -3.03
N LEU A 54 -12.04 11.67 -3.32
CA LEU A 54 -11.20 12.85 -3.05
C LEU A 54 -11.75 14.11 -3.70
N TYR A 55 -12.20 14.03 -4.96
CA TYR A 55 -12.82 15.14 -5.68
C TYR A 55 -14.10 15.65 -4.98
N GLY A 56 -14.94 14.75 -4.48
CA GLY A 56 -16.17 15.14 -3.78
C GLY A 56 -15.96 15.62 -2.34
N ALA A 57 -14.86 15.22 -1.68
CA ALA A 57 -14.61 15.50 -0.26
C ALA A 57 -13.66 16.68 0.00
N HIS A 58 -12.89 17.10 -1.00
CA HIS A 58 -11.84 18.11 -0.83
C HIS A 58 -11.86 19.16 -1.95
N ASP A 59 -11.91 20.43 -1.57
CA ASP A 59 -11.67 21.58 -2.47
C ASP A 59 -10.17 21.92 -2.48
N GLU A 60 -9.37 21.01 -3.04
CA GLU A 60 -7.92 21.15 -3.14
C GLU A 60 -7.45 21.18 -4.60
N ALA A 61 -6.30 21.82 -4.84
CA ALA A 61 -5.67 21.81 -6.15
C ALA A 61 -5.27 20.39 -6.58
N GLU A 62 -5.32 20.12 -7.88
CA GLU A 62 -5.04 18.82 -8.52
C GLU A 62 -3.81 18.11 -7.93
N GLY A 63 -2.66 18.81 -7.83
CA GLY A 63 -1.42 18.19 -7.33
C GLY A 63 -1.53 17.62 -5.90
N LYS A 64 -2.36 18.22 -5.03
CA LYS A 64 -2.62 17.68 -3.69
C LYS A 64 -3.54 16.46 -3.74
N LEU A 65 -4.56 16.49 -4.60
CA LEU A 65 -5.45 15.35 -4.82
C LEU A 65 -4.68 14.15 -5.38
N THR A 66 -3.79 14.38 -6.34
CA THR A 66 -2.89 13.36 -6.91
C THR A 66 -1.97 12.76 -5.83
N ALA A 67 -1.37 13.61 -4.99
CA ALA A 67 -0.53 13.13 -3.90
C ALA A 67 -1.31 12.25 -2.91
N ARG A 68 -2.55 12.64 -2.56
CA ARG A 68 -3.44 11.84 -1.70
C ARG A 68 -3.86 10.52 -2.34
N LEU A 69 -4.19 10.55 -3.63
CA LEU A 69 -4.57 9.37 -4.39
C LEU A 69 -3.46 8.32 -4.33
N HIS A 70 -2.23 8.68 -4.71
CA HIS A 70 -1.08 7.77 -4.65
C HIS A 70 -0.90 7.17 -3.26
N ALA A 71 -0.96 8.01 -2.23
CA ALA A 71 -0.85 7.60 -0.85
C ALA A 71 -1.87 6.50 -0.44
N LEU A 72 -3.05 6.49 -1.05
CA LEU A 72 -4.15 5.58 -0.72
C LEU A 72 -4.21 4.33 -1.59
N VAL A 73 -3.61 4.38 -2.78
CA VAL A 73 -3.61 3.25 -3.73
C VAL A 73 -2.25 2.56 -3.80
N GLU A 74 -1.29 2.93 -2.95
CA GLU A 74 0.02 2.27 -2.88
C GLU A 74 -0.05 0.92 -2.17
N GLY A 75 0.86 0.01 -2.55
CA GLY A 75 0.92 -1.37 -2.06
C GLY A 75 0.80 -1.55 -0.54
N PRO A 76 1.50 -0.78 0.31
CA PRO A 76 1.37 -0.90 1.77
C PRO A 76 -0.02 -0.58 2.31
N ALA A 77 -0.69 0.43 1.74
CA ALA A 77 -2.05 0.82 2.11
C ALA A 77 -3.04 -0.29 1.73
N ASN A 78 -2.94 -0.80 0.50
CA ASN A 78 -3.78 -1.90 0.01
C ASN A 78 -3.52 -3.19 0.81
N ALA A 79 -2.27 -3.44 1.22
CA ALA A 79 -1.90 -4.58 2.05
C ALA A 79 -2.51 -4.51 3.46
N GLU A 80 -2.60 -3.32 4.07
CA GLU A 80 -3.28 -3.14 5.35
C GLU A 80 -4.76 -3.56 5.25
N VAL A 81 -5.44 -3.14 4.18
CA VAL A 81 -6.82 -3.55 3.91
C VAL A 81 -6.93 -5.06 3.73
N ALA A 82 -6.04 -5.68 2.94
CA ALA A 82 -6.03 -7.12 2.75
C ALA A 82 -5.87 -7.88 4.08
N ARG A 83 -4.99 -7.40 4.98
CA ARG A 83 -4.82 -7.99 6.32
C ARG A 83 -6.08 -7.87 7.15
N ALA A 84 -6.74 -6.71 7.13
CA ALA A 84 -7.99 -6.48 7.86
C ALA A 84 -9.12 -7.42 7.38
N LEU A 85 -9.12 -7.77 6.10
CA LEU A 85 -10.06 -8.74 5.50
C LEU A 85 -9.72 -10.21 5.81
N GLY A 86 -8.54 -10.49 6.40
CA GLY A 86 -8.08 -11.85 6.66
C GLY A 86 -7.58 -12.58 5.41
N VAL A 87 -7.11 -11.85 4.40
CA VAL A 87 -6.56 -12.42 3.16
C VAL A 87 -5.37 -13.37 3.35
N PRO A 88 -4.41 -13.13 4.27
CA PRO A 88 -3.25 -14.03 4.44
C PRO A 88 -3.60 -15.51 4.65
N ASP A 89 -4.72 -15.78 5.32
CA ASP A 89 -5.20 -17.13 5.62
C ASP A 89 -5.96 -17.77 4.45
N MET A 90 -6.52 -16.94 3.57
CA MET A 90 -7.34 -17.35 2.42
C MET A 90 -6.53 -17.51 1.13
N LEU A 91 -5.30 -16.99 1.12
CA LEU A 91 -4.39 -17.01 -0.02
C LEU A 91 -4.04 -18.44 -0.48
N ILE A 92 -4.33 -18.72 -1.75
CA ILE A 92 -4.02 -19.96 -2.44
C ILE A 92 -2.67 -19.80 -3.14
N MET A 93 -1.65 -20.48 -2.62
CA MET A 93 -0.29 -20.43 -3.15
C MET A 93 0.44 -21.74 -2.90
N GLU A 94 1.59 -21.94 -3.57
CA GLU A 94 2.37 -23.16 -3.39
C GLU A 94 2.97 -23.20 -1.98
N PRO A 95 3.18 -24.40 -1.39
CA PRO A 95 3.82 -24.52 -0.08
C PRO A 95 5.18 -23.83 -0.02
N SER A 96 5.95 -23.88 -1.11
CA SER A 96 7.25 -23.22 -1.25
C SER A 96 7.15 -21.69 -1.15
N ALA A 97 6.15 -21.09 -1.79
CA ALA A 97 5.87 -19.66 -1.74
C ALA A 97 5.38 -19.23 -0.34
N ARG A 98 4.51 -20.04 0.28
CA ARG A 98 4.02 -19.78 1.64
C ARG A 98 5.15 -19.86 2.67
N ALA A 99 6.06 -20.83 2.54
CA ALA A 99 7.23 -20.98 3.41
C ALA A 99 8.20 -19.79 3.33
N LYS A 100 8.27 -19.10 2.18
CA LYS A 100 9.02 -17.84 2.02
C LYS A 100 8.32 -16.62 2.62
N GLY A 101 7.14 -16.79 3.24
CA GLY A 101 6.40 -15.70 3.86
C GLY A 101 5.63 -14.81 2.89
N LEU A 102 5.49 -15.18 1.61
CA LEU A 102 4.86 -14.32 0.60
C LEU A 102 3.40 -13.96 0.92
N HIS A 103 2.68 -14.85 1.60
CA HIS A 103 1.32 -14.58 2.09
C HIS A 103 1.20 -13.44 3.11
N GLN A 104 2.32 -12.94 3.65
CA GLN A 104 2.38 -11.81 4.56
C GLN A 104 2.99 -10.55 3.91
N GLY A 105 3.53 -10.67 2.69
CA GLY A 105 4.25 -9.59 2.02
C GLY A 105 3.31 -8.52 1.48
N ASP A 106 3.68 -7.25 1.64
CA ASP A 106 2.86 -6.10 1.21
C ASP A 106 2.53 -6.15 -0.28
N ASN A 107 3.49 -6.53 -1.13
CA ASN A 107 3.25 -6.62 -2.57
C ASN A 107 2.10 -7.59 -2.90
N VAL A 108 2.18 -8.83 -2.41
CA VAL A 108 1.15 -9.85 -2.69
C VAL A 108 -0.21 -9.45 -2.10
N LEU A 109 -0.21 -8.88 -0.90
CA LEU A 109 -1.44 -8.48 -0.24
C LEU A 109 -2.10 -7.28 -0.91
N GLY A 110 -1.31 -6.31 -1.38
CA GLY A 110 -1.79 -5.18 -2.17
C GLY A 110 -2.43 -5.63 -3.48
N ASP A 111 -1.72 -6.47 -4.26
CA ASP A 111 -2.21 -7.00 -5.53
C ASP A 111 -3.55 -7.75 -5.36
N VAL A 112 -3.67 -8.53 -4.29
CA VAL A 112 -4.88 -9.29 -3.98
C VAL A 112 -6.03 -8.37 -3.56
N ALA A 113 -5.77 -7.30 -2.82
CA ALA A 113 -6.80 -6.32 -2.46
C ALA A 113 -7.41 -5.69 -3.72
N GLU A 114 -6.57 -5.28 -4.68
CA GLU A 114 -7.01 -4.76 -5.97
C GLU A 114 -7.79 -5.82 -6.76
N ALA A 115 -7.30 -7.06 -6.79
CA ALA A 115 -7.99 -8.15 -7.46
C ALA A 115 -9.38 -8.44 -6.87
N LEU A 116 -9.58 -8.26 -5.57
CA LEU A 116 -10.89 -8.38 -4.92
C LEU A 116 -11.82 -7.22 -5.29
N VAL A 117 -11.30 -6.00 -5.45
CA VAL A 117 -12.07 -4.86 -5.99
C VAL A 117 -12.54 -5.17 -7.41
N ALA A 118 -11.66 -5.72 -8.26
CA ALA A 118 -12.04 -6.14 -9.61
C ALA A 118 -13.10 -7.26 -9.61
N ALA A 119 -12.99 -8.23 -8.70
CA ALA A 119 -13.97 -9.30 -8.57
C ALA A 119 -15.37 -8.73 -8.27
N LEU A 120 -15.48 -7.79 -7.32
CA LEU A 120 -16.73 -7.11 -7.00
C LEU A 120 -17.26 -6.29 -8.17
N PHE A 121 -16.37 -5.58 -8.88
CA PHE A 121 -16.74 -4.80 -10.05
C PHE A 121 -17.30 -5.67 -11.19
N ILE A 122 -16.69 -6.83 -11.46
CA ILE A 122 -17.16 -7.74 -12.51
C ILE A 122 -18.51 -8.37 -12.14
N ASP A 123 -18.70 -8.76 -10.87
CA ASP A 123 -19.91 -9.48 -10.45
C ASP A 123 -21.09 -8.55 -10.16
N GLY A 124 -20.86 -7.39 -9.55
CA GLY A 124 -21.91 -6.47 -9.09
C GLY A 124 -21.81 -5.02 -9.60
N GLY A 125 -20.85 -4.72 -10.48
CA GLY A 125 -20.71 -3.41 -11.12
C GLY A 125 -20.09 -2.32 -10.24
N TRP A 126 -20.08 -1.10 -10.78
CA TRP A 126 -19.44 0.07 -10.17
C TRP A 126 -19.96 0.38 -8.75
N ALA A 127 -21.29 0.40 -8.57
CA ALA A 127 -21.88 0.81 -7.29
C ALA A 127 -21.44 -0.11 -6.14
N LEU A 128 -21.31 -1.42 -6.39
CA LEU A 128 -20.84 -2.37 -5.40
C LEU A 128 -19.35 -2.17 -5.11
N ALA A 129 -18.53 -2.01 -6.15
CA ALA A 129 -17.09 -1.80 -5.99
C ALA A 129 -16.77 -0.49 -5.26
N ASP A 130 -17.42 0.63 -5.62
CA ASP A 130 -17.25 1.93 -4.96
C ASP A 130 -17.70 1.85 -3.49
N ALA A 131 -18.84 1.23 -3.19
CA ALA A 131 -19.29 1.06 -1.81
C ALA A 131 -18.31 0.23 -0.97
N PHE A 132 -17.73 -0.83 -1.55
CA PHE A 132 -16.71 -1.64 -0.90
C PHE A 132 -15.43 -0.84 -0.64
N VAL A 133 -14.89 -0.16 -1.65
CA VAL A 133 -13.71 0.70 -1.50
C VAL A 133 -13.96 1.76 -0.43
N ARG A 134 -15.14 2.40 -0.44
CA ARG A 134 -15.50 3.40 0.56
C ARG A 134 -15.47 2.86 1.98
N ARG A 135 -15.99 1.65 2.18
CA ARG A 135 -16.04 0.99 3.48
C ARG A 135 -14.66 0.62 3.99
N GLU A 136 -13.85 -0.03 3.15
CA GLU A 136 -12.58 -0.62 3.59
C GLU A 136 -11.42 0.39 3.65
N TRP A 137 -11.40 1.39 2.74
CA TRP A 137 -10.37 2.45 2.74
C TRP A 137 -10.73 3.66 3.61
N ALA A 138 -11.92 3.69 4.25
CA ALA A 138 -12.37 4.81 5.08
C ALA A 138 -11.34 5.22 6.14
N ARG A 139 -10.75 4.25 6.85
CA ARG A 139 -9.77 4.54 7.91
C ARG A 139 -8.51 5.22 7.36
N LEU A 140 -8.04 4.79 6.20
CA LEU A 140 -6.85 5.35 5.56
C LEU A 140 -7.10 6.79 5.11
N LEU A 141 -8.33 7.06 4.62
CA LEU A 141 -8.77 8.39 4.22
C LEU A 141 -8.98 9.34 5.41
N GLU A 142 -9.59 8.87 6.50
CA GLU A 142 -9.84 9.64 7.72
C GLU A 142 -8.56 9.97 8.49
N ALA A 143 -7.54 9.11 8.41
CA ALA A 143 -6.23 9.33 9.01
C ALA A 143 -5.48 10.54 8.42
N GLY A 144 -5.89 11.00 7.23
CA GLY A 144 -5.38 12.20 6.58
C GLY A 144 -4.00 12.04 5.93
N PRO A 145 -3.58 13.01 5.09
CA PRO A 145 -2.44 12.88 4.17
C PRO A 145 -1.08 12.82 4.87
N ARG A 146 -1.02 13.12 6.17
CA ARG A 146 0.23 13.10 6.95
C ARG A 146 0.74 11.69 7.22
N LEU A 147 -0.12 10.68 7.23
CA LEU A 147 0.26 9.28 7.47
C LEU A 147 0.65 8.55 6.18
N LEU A 148 0.21 9.04 5.02
CA LEU A 148 0.36 8.33 3.76
C LEU A 148 1.43 8.94 2.83
N ALA A 149 1.81 10.21 3.02
CA ALA A 149 2.91 10.80 2.25
C ALA A 149 4.24 10.18 2.67
N ASP A 150 5.01 9.68 1.69
CA ASP A 150 6.33 9.10 1.90
C ASP A 150 7.19 9.99 2.84
N PRO A 151 7.80 9.44 3.90
CA PRO A 151 8.57 10.21 4.86
C PRO A 151 9.67 11.08 4.23
N LYS A 152 10.26 10.66 3.10
CA LYS A 152 11.27 11.44 2.39
C LYS A 152 10.64 12.68 1.75
N SER A 153 9.50 12.53 1.08
CA SER A 153 8.75 13.63 0.48
C SER A 153 8.29 14.63 1.55
N ARG A 154 7.76 14.12 2.68
CA ARG A 154 7.37 14.96 3.83
C ARG A 154 8.57 15.75 4.38
N LEU A 155 9.73 15.10 4.51
CA LEU A 155 10.92 15.75 5.02
C LEU A 155 11.47 16.79 4.03
N GLN A 156 11.44 16.49 2.73
CA GLN A 156 11.83 17.41 1.67
C GLN A 156 10.95 18.65 1.68
N GLU A 157 9.62 18.50 1.74
CA GLU A 157 8.72 19.64 1.84
C GLU A 157 8.97 20.47 3.10
N TRP A 158 9.15 19.81 4.25
CA TRP A 158 9.45 20.47 5.52
C TRP A 158 10.73 21.31 5.42
N ALA A 159 11.79 20.76 4.83
CA ALA A 159 13.08 21.42 4.68
C ALA A 159 13.00 22.59 3.69
N LEU A 160 12.31 22.42 2.55
CA LEU A 160 12.12 23.46 1.54
C LEU A 160 11.28 24.63 2.07
N LYS A 161 10.16 24.35 2.75
CA LYS A 161 9.31 25.39 3.39
C LYS A 161 10.09 26.25 4.38
N ARG A 162 11.11 25.67 5.03
CA ARG A 162 11.98 26.35 6.01
C ARG A 162 13.29 26.86 5.41
N ARG A 163 13.46 26.82 4.08
CA ARG A 163 14.67 27.25 3.36
C ARG A 163 15.96 26.58 3.84
N ARG A 164 15.88 25.30 4.21
CA ARG A 164 17.01 24.49 4.72
C ARG A 164 17.68 23.64 3.64
N GLY A 165 17.25 23.76 2.39
CA GLY A 165 17.77 22.97 1.28
C GLY A 165 17.20 21.54 1.26
N MET A 166 17.76 20.70 0.40
CA MET A 166 17.34 19.30 0.25
C MET A 166 17.96 18.41 1.34
N PRO A 167 17.22 17.42 1.88
CA PRO A 167 17.80 16.40 2.75
C PRO A 167 18.87 15.59 2.02
N ILE A 168 19.97 15.29 2.70
CA ILE A 168 21.08 14.47 2.19
C ILE A 168 21.07 13.13 2.93
N TYR A 169 21.13 12.03 2.19
CA TYR A 169 21.14 10.68 2.73
C TYR A 169 22.49 10.02 2.48
N ALA A 170 23.05 9.37 3.50
CA ALA A 170 24.29 8.62 3.40
C ALA A 170 24.16 7.25 4.08
N VAL A 171 24.65 6.19 3.42
CA VAL A 171 24.79 4.88 4.06
C VAL A 171 25.95 4.97 5.03
N VAL A 172 25.67 4.76 6.31
CA VAL A 172 26.68 4.83 7.38
C VAL A 172 27.08 3.44 7.86
N ASP A 173 26.25 2.43 7.63
CA ASP A 173 26.55 1.04 7.98
C ASP A 173 25.75 0.06 7.10
N ARG A 174 26.31 -1.15 6.92
CA ARG A 174 25.65 -2.30 6.30
C ARG A 174 26.08 -3.55 7.04
N THR A 175 25.12 -4.22 7.67
CA THR A 175 25.32 -5.44 8.44
C THR A 175 24.42 -6.56 7.93
N GLY A 176 24.57 -7.76 8.50
CA GLY A 176 23.78 -8.93 8.13
C GLY A 176 24.37 -9.75 6.98
N PRO A 177 23.91 -11.00 6.81
CA PRO A 177 24.39 -11.88 5.74
C PRO A 177 23.90 -11.39 4.37
N ASP A 178 24.55 -11.83 3.29
CA ASP A 178 24.24 -11.36 1.93
C ASP A 178 22.77 -11.59 1.51
N HIS A 179 22.13 -12.62 2.07
CA HIS A 179 20.73 -12.95 1.81
C HIS A 179 19.73 -12.24 2.74
N ALA A 180 20.21 -11.49 3.74
CA ALA A 180 19.39 -10.68 4.64
C ALA A 180 20.17 -9.43 5.11
N PRO A 181 20.54 -8.52 4.19
CA PRO A 181 21.29 -7.33 4.54
C PRO A 181 20.43 -6.36 5.35
N ARG A 182 21.08 -5.62 6.24
CA ARG A 182 20.47 -4.52 7.01
C ARG A 182 21.28 -3.26 6.75
N PHE A 183 20.64 -2.26 6.18
CA PHE A 183 21.26 -0.96 5.88
C PHE A 183 20.95 0.02 7.00
N THR A 184 21.93 0.81 7.41
CA THR A 184 21.71 1.98 8.26
C THR A 184 22.05 3.23 7.46
N ILE A 185 21.08 4.15 7.37
CA ILE A 185 21.21 5.40 6.66
C ILE A 185 21.06 6.56 7.63
N GLU A 186 21.92 7.55 7.46
CA GLU A 186 21.82 8.84 8.13
C GLU A 186 21.23 9.87 7.17
N VAL A 187 20.25 10.64 7.65
CA VAL A 187 19.70 11.79 6.96
C VAL A 187 20.16 13.08 7.64
N GLN A 188 20.57 14.04 6.84
CA GLN A 188 21.02 15.36 7.27
C GLN A 188 20.17 16.45 6.59
N VAL A 189 19.70 17.41 7.39
CA VAL A 189 19.05 18.64 6.92
C VAL A 189 19.77 19.83 7.55
N ARG A 190 20.03 20.87 6.77
CA ARG A 190 20.79 22.04 7.24
C ARG A 190 20.16 22.63 8.50
N GLY A 191 20.97 22.76 9.55
CA GLY A 191 20.55 23.34 10.83
C GLY A 191 19.70 22.42 11.72
N GLU A 192 19.59 21.13 11.39
CA GLU A 192 19.02 20.10 12.28
C GLU A 192 20.08 19.07 12.64
N LEU A 193 19.89 18.40 13.78
CA LEU A 193 20.71 17.25 14.14
C LEU A 193 20.39 16.07 13.19
N PRO A 194 21.41 15.32 12.73
CA PRO A 194 21.18 14.15 11.91
C PRO A 194 20.30 13.12 12.61
N ALA A 195 19.57 12.36 11.81
CA ALA A 195 18.83 11.19 12.28
C ALA A 195 19.22 9.96 11.48
N ARG A 196 19.07 8.79 12.09
CA ARG A 196 19.40 7.51 11.46
C ARG A 196 18.18 6.61 11.41
N GLY A 197 18.09 5.81 10.36
CA GLY A 197 17.10 4.76 10.18
C GLY A 197 17.74 3.52 9.60
N ALA A 198 17.11 2.38 9.85
CA ALA A 198 17.58 1.10 9.34
C ALA A 198 16.46 0.33 8.64
N GLY A 199 16.81 -0.47 7.64
CA GLY A 199 15.85 -1.23 6.82
C GLY A 199 16.51 -2.40 6.10
N ALA A 200 15.69 -3.29 5.53
CA ALA A 200 16.16 -4.47 4.80
C ALA A 200 16.75 -4.10 3.42
N ASN A 201 16.41 -2.92 2.93
CA ASN A 201 17.01 -2.30 1.76
C ASN A 201 17.29 -0.82 2.01
N LYS A 202 18.02 -0.18 1.07
CA LYS A 202 18.36 1.24 1.18
C LYS A 202 17.11 2.13 1.24
N GLN A 203 16.09 1.82 0.45
CA GLN A 203 14.88 2.66 0.37
C GLN A 203 14.11 2.67 1.69
N GLU A 204 13.93 1.51 2.33
CA GLU A 204 13.35 1.40 3.67
C GLU A 204 14.18 2.14 4.72
N ALA A 205 15.51 1.98 4.69
CA ALA A 205 16.39 2.67 5.63
C ALA A 205 16.34 4.21 5.46
N GLU A 206 16.22 4.72 4.23
CA GLU A 206 16.01 6.14 3.95
C GLU A 206 14.67 6.65 4.50
N LYS A 207 13.57 5.90 4.29
CA LYS A 207 12.26 6.26 4.83
C LYS A 207 12.28 6.32 6.35
N ALA A 208 12.87 5.31 7.00
CA ALA A 208 13.03 5.25 8.44
C ALA A 208 13.88 6.41 8.98
N ALA A 209 14.96 6.79 8.28
CA ALA A 209 15.80 7.90 8.67
C ALA A 209 15.04 9.23 8.57
N ALA A 210 14.29 9.42 7.48
CA ALA A 210 13.48 10.61 7.26
C ALA A 210 12.40 10.78 8.33
N GLU A 211 11.72 9.68 8.68
CA GLU A 211 10.71 9.66 9.74
C GLU A 211 11.32 9.98 11.12
N ALA A 212 12.48 9.40 11.44
CA ALA A 212 13.20 9.68 12.67
C ALA A 212 13.60 11.17 12.78
N LEU A 213 13.94 11.83 11.67
CA LEU A 213 14.22 13.27 11.68
C LEU A 213 12.93 14.08 11.83
N LEU A 214 11.87 13.72 11.12
CA LEU A 214 10.56 14.38 11.20
C LEU A 214 9.97 14.40 12.62
N LEU A 215 10.27 13.39 13.43
CA LEU A 215 9.85 13.33 14.85
C LEU A 215 10.62 14.29 15.77
N LYS A 216 11.85 14.68 15.39
CA LYS A 216 12.72 15.56 16.18
C LYS A 216 12.54 17.03 15.83
N VAL A 217 12.09 17.32 14.62
CA VAL A 217 11.94 18.69 14.12
C VAL A 217 10.59 19.30 14.50
N PRO A 218 10.53 20.61 14.73
CA PRO A 218 9.27 21.29 15.03
C PRO A 218 8.27 21.19 13.86
N LYS A 219 6.99 20.97 14.19
CA LYS A 219 5.88 20.88 13.24
C LYS A 219 5.77 22.14 12.37
#